data_AF-A0AAE3YUU2-F1
#
_entry.id   AF-A0AAE3YUU2-F1
#
_cell.length_a   1.000
_cell.length_b   1.000
_cell.length_c   1.000
_cell.angle_alpha   90.00
_cell.angle_beta   90.00
_cell.angle_gamma   90.00
#
_symmetry.space_group_name_H-M   'P 1'
#
loop_
_entity.id
_entity.type
_entity.pdbx_description
1 polymer ?
#
loop_
_entity_poly.entity_id
_entity_poly.type
_entity_poly.pdbx_seq_one_letter_code
_entity_poly.pdbx_strand_id
1 'polypeptide(L)'
;MPGNHSDPLTELRAAGAATVERPTLGAAYRGYDTPRPKGGTVDLRIVMHWRHSGKITVDSLGRLAFPVLPDRPGLYRFTWTDSICGHRTFVGETGNLWRRLIAYRHPGPGKISDQYISDLLLTHLNAGGTADVAIAMFGAIHVSGAERELDLASVASRELAANAALMQCAVAGDTDIVG
;
A
#
# COMPACT_ATOMS: atom_id res chain seq x y z
N MET A 1 -21.15 44.74 -27.99
CA MET A 1 -19.71 44.60 -28.31
C MET A 1 -19.19 43.36 -27.59
N PRO A 2 -19.17 42.18 -28.23
CA PRO A 2 -18.67 40.96 -27.61
C PRO A 2 -17.14 40.89 -27.74
N GLY A 3 -16.48 40.59 -26.62
CA GLY A 3 -15.03 40.47 -26.51
C GLY A 3 -14.50 39.25 -27.25
N ASN A 4 -13.37 39.46 -27.94
CA ASN A 4 -12.65 38.48 -28.72
C ASN A 4 -11.96 37.49 -27.77
N HIS A 5 -12.59 36.34 -27.48
CA HIS A 5 -11.92 35.23 -26.80
C HIS A 5 -11.12 34.44 -27.84
N SER A 6 -9.80 34.59 -27.84
CA SER A 6 -8.90 33.70 -28.57
C SER A 6 -9.01 32.28 -28.02
N ASP A 7 -9.24 31.31 -28.92
CA ASP A 7 -9.28 29.89 -28.60
C ASP A 7 -7.86 29.38 -28.23
N PRO A 8 -7.62 28.95 -26.97
CA PRO A 8 -6.31 28.50 -26.50
C PRO A 8 -5.81 27.22 -27.19
N LEU A 9 -6.67 26.49 -27.91
CA LEU A 9 -6.25 25.31 -28.69
C LEU A 9 -5.64 25.68 -30.05
N THR A 10 -5.91 26.89 -30.54
CA THR A 10 -5.33 27.39 -31.80
C THR A 10 -3.86 27.79 -31.60
N GLU A 11 -3.48 28.33 -30.45
CA GLU A 11 -2.07 28.65 -30.13
C GLU A 11 -1.21 27.39 -29.96
N LEU A 12 -1.77 26.31 -29.41
CA LEU A 12 -1.05 25.04 -29.21
C LEU A 12 -0.76 24.30 -30.53
N ARG A 13 -1.57 24.53 -31.57
CA ARG A 13 -1.38 23.92 -32.91
C ARG A 13 -0.43 24.73 -33.80
N ALA A 14 -0.25 26.02 -33.52
CA ALA A 14 0.72 26.88 -34.20
C ALA A 14 2.16 26.68 -33.67
N ALA A 15 2.30 26.20 -32.43
CA ALA A 15 3.57 25.72 -31.90
C ALA A 15 3.93 24.37 -32.54
N GLY A 16 4.56 24.41 -33.70
CA GLY A 16 5.17 23.23 -34.32
C GLY A 16 6.02 22.43 -33.30
N ALA A 17 6.10 21.11 -33.50
CA ALA A 17 6.72 20.17 -32.56
C ALA A 17 8.00 20.76 -31.93
N ALA A 18 7.89 21.13 -30.65
CA ALA A 18 9.03 21.63 -29.89
C ALA A 18 10.13 20.59 -30.01
N THR A 19 11.21 20.94 -30.71
CA THR A 19 12.39 20.11 -30.76
C THR A 19 13.03 20.27 -29.40
N VAL A 20 12.61 19.45 -28.45
CA VAL A 20 13.29 19.32 -27.16
C VAL A 20 14.68 18.82 -27.52
N GLU A 21 15.70 19.68 -27.42
CA GLU A 21 17.08 19.24 -27.45
C GLU A 21 17.24 18.16 -26.38
N ARG A 22 17.34 16.92 -26.83
CA ARG A 22 17.70 15.81 -25.95
C ARG A 22 19.07 16.14 -25.38
N PRO A 23 19.27 16.07 -24.06
CA PRO A 23 20.60 16.23 -23.49
C PRO A 23 21.52 15.24 -24.19
N THR A 24 22.63 15.74 -24.75
CA THR A 24 23.69 14.87 -25.25
C THR A 24 24.27 14.18 -24.02
N LEU A 25 23.84 12.93 -23.78
CA LEU A 25 24.39 12.09 -22.73
C LEU A 25 25.90 11.99 -22.99
N GLY A 26 26.68 12.68 -22.17
CA GLY A 26 28.13 12.70 -22.28
C GLY A 26 28.71 11.29 -22.23
N ALA A 27 29.92 11.13 -22.75
CA ALA A 27 30.66 9.87 -22.90
C ALA A 27 30.83 9.03 -21.61
N ALA A 28 30.38 9.52 -20.45
CA ALA A 28 30.27 8.80 -19.18
C ALA A 28 29.06 7.86 -19.08
N TYR A 29 28.09 7.92 -20.01
CA TYR A 29 26.96 6.97 -20.10
C TYR A 29 27.31 5.70 -20.90
N ARG A 30 28.59 5.31 -20.90
CA ARG A 30 29.11 4.14 -21.63
C ARG A 30 29.12 2.87 -20.76
N GLY A 31 28.08 2.71 -19.92
CA GLY A 31 27.93 1.60 -18.97
C GLY A 31 26.77 0.64 -19.26
N TYR A 32 25.99 0.87 -20.32
CA TYR A 32 24.81 0.05 -20.66
C TYR A 32 25.07 -1.09 -21.68
N ASP A 33 26.33 -1.33 -22.07
CA ASP A 33 26.72 -2.46 -22.93
C ASP A 33 26.91 -3.78 -22.15
N THR A 34 26.40 -3.88 -20.93
CA THR A 34 26.14 -5.20 -20.35
C THR A 34 25.00 -5.86 -21.15
N PRO A 35 25.10 -7.15 -21.52
CA PRO A 35 23.97 -7.85 -22.13
C PRO A 35 22.74 -7.64 -21.25
N ARG A 36 21.68 -7.02 -21.79
CA ARG A 36 20.38 -7.01 -21.10
C ARG A 36 20.09 -8.45 -20.72
N PRO A 37 19.70 -8.75 -19.47
CA PRO A 37 19.19 -10.08 -19.17
C PRO A 37 18.12 -10.39 -20.21
N LYS A 38 18.29 -11.48 -20.95
CA LYS A 38 17.23 -11.95 -21.86
C LYS A 38 15.98 -12.07 -21.00
N GLY A 39 14.90 -11.39 -21.39
CA GLY A 39 13.64 -11.46 -20.67
C GLY A 39 13.28 -12.92 -20.39
N GLY A 40 13.06 -13.23 -19.12
CA GLY A 40 12.60 -14.53 -18.65
C GLY A 40 11.22 -14.40 -18.04
N THR A 41 10.45 -15.48 -18.06
CA THR A 41 9.19 -15.54 -17.31
C THR A 41 9.49 -15.49 -15.82
N VAL A 42 8.85 -14.58 -15.10
CA VAL A 42 8.81 -14.59 -13.64
C VAL A 42 7.53 -15.27 -13.22
N ASP A 43 7.65 -16.46 -12.66
CA ASP A 43 6.56 -17.18 -12.02
C ASP A 43 6.92 -17.38 -10.54
N LEU A 44 6.06 -16.85 -9.67
CA LEU A 44 6.20 -16.98 -8.23
C LEU A 44 4.82 -17.15 -7.59
N ARG A 45 4.78 -17.94 -6.52
CA ARG A 45 3.60 -18.07 -5.65
C ARG A 45 3.99 -17.64 -4.25
N ILE A 46 3.16 -16.79 -3.65
CA ILE A 46 3.32 -16.36 -2.25
C ILE A 46 2.19 -16.99 -1.43
N VAL A 47 2.55 -17.58 -0.30
CA VAL A 47 1.60 -18.14 0.66
C VAL A 47 1.83 -17.45 1.99
N MET A 48 0.78 -16.83 2.51
CA MET A 48 0.77 -16.15 3.81
C MET A 48 -0.48 -16.59 4.57
N HIS A 49 -0.39 -16.65 5.90
CA HIS A 49 -1.52 -16.98 6.74
C HIS A 49 -1.91 -15.80 7.62
N TRP A 50 -3.10 -15.27 7.38
CA TRP A 50 -3.70 -14.24 8.23
C TRP A 50 -4.17 -14.86 9.55
N ARG A 51 -3.78 -14.23 10.65
CA ARG A 51 -4.27 -14.53 11.99
C ARG A 51 -5.03 -13.35 12.52
N HIS A 52 -6.31 -13.53 12.82
CA HIS A 52 -7.10 -12.52 13.52
C HIS A 52 -6.45 -12.19 14.86
N SER A 53 -6.26 -10.89 15.11
CA SER A 53 -5.56 -10.38 16.29
C SER A 53 -6.48 -9.66 17.26
N GLY A 54 -7.68 -9.24 16.81
CA GLY A 54 -8.70 -8.66 17.67
C GLY A 54 -9.39 -7.45 17.05
N LYS A 55 -10.30 -6.88 17.83
CA LYS A 55 -11.07 -5.67 17.46
C LYS A 55 -10.27 -4.41 17.72
N ILE A 56 -10.45 -3.43 16.84
CA ILE A 56 -10.03 -2.05 17.03
C ILE A 56 -11.20 -1.32 17.68
N THR A 57 -10.94 -0.57 18.75
CA THR A 57 -11.97 0.13 19.53
C THR A 57 -11.57 1.58 19.77
N VAL A 58 -12.48 2.38 20.33
CA VAL A 58 -12.20 3.73 20.82
C VAL A 58 -12.14 3.68 22.33
N ASP A 59 -11.06 4.20 22.91
CA ASP A 59 -10.89 4.26 24.37
C ASP A 59 -11.63 5.45 25.01
N SER A 60 -11.58 5.55 26.33
CA SER A 60 -12.22 6.62 27.10
C SER A 60 -11.68 8.02 26.81
N LEU A 61 -10.56 8.14 26.10
CA LEU A 61 -9.97 9.42 25.68
C LEU A 61 -10.27 9.74 24.21
N GLY A 62 -11.13 8.95 23.55
CA GLY A 62 -11.49 9.13 22.14
C GLY A 62 -10.41 8.68 21.16
N ARG A 63 -9.47 7.82 21.59
CA ARG A 63 -8.34 7.36 20.77
C ARG A 63 -8.49 5.90 20.37
N LEU A 64 -7.87 5.54 19.24
CA LEU A 64 -7.85 4.15 18.77
C LEU A 64 -7.13 3.23 19.76
N ALA A 65 -7.82 2.21 20.25
CA ALA A 65 -7.27 1.13 21.04
C ALA A 65 -7.17 -0.13 20.17
N PHE A 66 -5.96 -0.67 20.10
CA PHE A 66 -5.62 -1.84 19.31
C PHE A 66 -5.32 -3.05 20.21
N PRO A 67 -5.51 -4.28 19.72
CA PRO A 67 -4.97 -5.44 20.41
C PRO A 67 -3.44 -5.38 20.44
N VAL A 68 -2.85 -5.99 21.46
CA VAL A 68 -1.40 -6.10 21.59
C VAL A 68 -0.87 -7.02 20.49
N LEU A 69 0.05 -6.50 19.67
CA LEU A 69 0.70 -7.26 18.61
C LEU A 69 2.14 -7.62 18.96
N PRO A 70 2.70 -8.68 18.34
CA PRO A 70 4.11 -9.00 18.47
C PRO A 70 5.03 -7.90 17.94
N ASP A 71 6.17 -7.70 18.63
CA ASP A 71 7.23 -6.77 18.21
C ASP A 71 8.14 -7.42 17.16
N ARG A 72 7.64 -7.57 15.93
CA ARG A 72 8.39 -8.14 14.81
C ARG A 72 7.89 -7.62 13.45
N PRO A 73 8.67 -7.83 12.37
CA PRO A 73 8.22 -7.56 11.01
C PRO A 73 7.03 -8.42 10.60
N GLY A 74 6.17 -7.86 9.76
CA GLY A 74 5.04 -8.58 9.20
C GLY A 74 4.11 -7.70 8.38
N LEU A 75 3.00 -8.30 7.98
CA LEU A 75 1.87 -7.62 7.35
C LEU A 75 0.73 -7.51 8.34
N TYR A 76 -0.08 -6.48 8.17
CA TYR A 76 -1.31 -6.29 8.92
C TYR A 76 -2.44 -5.95 7.96
N ARG A 77 -3.65 -6.35 8.34
CA ARG A 77 -4.87 -6.11 7.60
C ARG A 77 -5.92 -5.53 8.53
N PHE A 78 -6.49 -4.39 8.18
CA PHE A 78 -7.69 -3.87 8.82
C PHE A 78 -8.90 -4.24 7.98
N THR A 79 -9.96 -4.67 8.65
CA THR A 79 -11.26 -4.93 8.01
C THR A 79 -12.30 -4.10 8.74
N TRP A 80 -12.85 -3.11 8.06
CA TRP A 80 -14.02 -2.38 8.53
C TRP A 80 -15.26 -3.14 8.09
N THR A 81 -16.24 -3.21 8.98
CA THR A 81 -17.56 -3.76 8.69
C THR A 81 -18.60 -2.76 9.15
N ASP A 82 -19.52 -2.43 8.26
CA ASP A 82 -20.76 -1.75 8.59
C ASP A 82 -21.96 -2.43 7.93
N SER A 83 -23.16 -2.13 8.42
CA SER A 83 -24.40 -2.78 8.00
C SER A 83 -24.94 -2.30 6.64
N ILE A 84 -24.37 -1.24 6.05
CA ILE A 84 -24.91 -0.53 4.88
C ILE A 84 -24.00 -0.72 3.64
N CYS A 85 -22.69 -0.56 3.80
CA CYS A 85 -21.67 -0.51 2.75
C CYS A 85 -20.81 -1.79 2.69
N GLY A 86 -20.98 -2.74 3.62
CA GLY A 86 -20.27 -4.02 3.61
C GLY A 86 -18.89 -3.98 4.26
N HIS A 87 -17.90 -4.63 3.63
CA HIS A 87 -16.54 -4.74 4.14
C HIS A 87 -15.57 -3.86 3.36
N ARG A 88 -14.70 -3.13 4.06
CA ARG A 88 -13.53 -2.44 3.51
C ARG A 88 -12.27 -3.11 4.05
N THR A 89 -11.23 -3.19 3.22
CA THR A 89 -9.97 -3.87 3.59
C THR A 89 -8.77 -2.96 3.33
N PHE A 90 -7.91 -2.80 4.33
CA PHE A 90 -6.62 -2.14 4.20
C PHE A 90 -5.53 -3.16 4.50
N VAL A 91 -4.51 -3.23 3.66
CA VAL A 91 -3.34 -4.09 3.89
C VAL A 91 -2.10 -3.22 3.89
N GLY A 92 -1.28 -3.36 4.93
CA GLY A 92 0.01 -2.72 4.98
C GLY A 92 1.10 -3.66 5.47
N GLU A 93 2.34 -3.23 5.29
CA GLU A 93 3.52 -3.87 5.86
C GLU A 93 4.23 -2.96 6.87
N THR A 94 5.08 -3.58 7.68
CA THR A 94 5.98 -2.87 8.58
C THR A 94 7.12 -3.78 9.04
N GLY A 95 8.27 -3.17 9.34
CA GLY A 95 9.35 -3.83 10.10
C GLY A 95 9.00 -4.07 11.57
N ASN A 96 7.91 -3.48 12.07
CA ASN A 96 7.47 -3.60 13.46
C ASN A 96 5.95 -3.42 13.58
N LEU A 97 5.24 -4.53 13.77
CA LEU A 97 3.77 -4.56 13.86
C LEU A 97 3.25 -3.70 15.01
N TRP A 98 3.81 -3.85 16.22
CA TRP A 98 3.37 -3.08 17.37
C TRP A 98 3.54 -1.57 17.19
N ARG A 99 4.75 -1.13 16.79
CA ARG A 99 5.03 0.31 16.59
C ARG A 99 4.17 0.92 15.50
N ARG A 100 3.82 0.16 14.45
CA ARG A 100 2.96 0.66 13.36
C ARG A 100 1.55 0.96 13.85
N LEU A 101 0.95 0.08 14.66
CA LEU A 101 -0.38 0.35 15.20
C LEU A 101 -0.39 1.51 16.21
N ILE A 102 0.68 1.63 17.01
CA ILE A 102 0.86 2.78 17.88
C ILE A 102 0.99 4.09 17.09
N ALA A 103 1.59 4.07 15.90
CA ALA A 103 1.66 5.25 15.03
C ALA A 103 0.27 5.72 14.56
N TYR A 104 -0.70 4.82 14.37
CA TYR A 104 -2.08 5.22 14.09
C TYR A 104 -2.83 5.72 15.33
N ARG A 105 -2.52 5.19 16.51
CA ARG A 105 -3.09 5.71 17.78
C ARG A 105 -2.57 7.10 18.11
N HIS A 106 -1.31 7.38 17.77
CA HIS A 106 -0.60 8.62 18.05
C HIS A 106 0.09 9.13 16.78
N PRO A 107 -0.69 9.60 15.79
CA PRO A 107 -0.11 10.13 14.55
C PRO A 107 0.76 11.33 14.89
N GLY A 108 2.03 11.26 14.47
CA GLY A 108 2.98 12.35 14.67
C GLY A 108 2.65 13.53 13.75
N PRO A 109 3.03 14.77 14.12
CA PRO A 109 2.84 15.93 13.26
C PRO A 109 3.53 15.71 11.90
N GLY A 110 2.79 15.96 10.81
CA GLY A 110 3.28 15.82 9.43
C GLY A 110 3.21 14.40 8.85
N LYS A 111 2.74 13.39 9.60
CA LYS A 111 2.55 12.03 9.07
C LYS A 111 1.17 11.86 8.47
N ILE A 112 0.99 12.40 7.27
CA ILE A 112 -0.31 12.48 6.57
C ILE A 112 -0.97 11.10 6.43
N SER A 113 -0.21 10.05 6.09
CA SER A 113 -0.75 8.70 5.93
C SER A 113 -1.23 8.09 7.26
N ASP A 114 -0.45 8.24 8.34
CA ASP A 114 -0.84 7.75 9.67
C ASP A 114 -2.08 8.48 10.18
N GLN A 115 -2.16 9.80 9.95
CA GLN A 115 -3.32 10.61 10.29
C GLN A 115 -4.57 10.19 9.51
N TYR A 116 -4.44 10.00 8.19
CA TYR A 116 -5.53 9.59 7.33
C TYR A 116 -6.17 8.26 7.78
N ILE A 117 -5.34 7.24 8.05
CA ILE A 117 -5.83 5.94 8.53
C ILE A 117 -6.47 6.06 9.92
N SER A 118 -5.88 6.86 10.81
CA SER A 118 -6.46 7.13 12.13
C SER A 118 -7.86 7.73 12.01
N ASP A 119 -8.01 8.76 11.19
CA ASP A 119 -9.26 9.49 11.01
C ASP A 119 -10.34 8.61 10.37
N LEU A 120 -9.97 7.77 9.40
CA LEU A 120 -10.87 6.77 8.80
C LEU A 120 -11.39 5.78 9.84
N LEU A 121 -10.51 5.21 10.66
CA LEU A 121 -10.90 4.27 11.72
C LEU A 121 -11.81 4.93 12.76
N LEU A 122 -11.46 6.11 13.25
CA LEU A 122 -12.25 6.83 14.24
C LEU A 122 -13.63 7.21 13.69
N THR A 123 -13.70 7.73 12.47
CA THR A 123 -14.96 8.09 11.81
C THR A 123 -15.88 6.87 11.70
N HIS A 124 -15.35 5.73 11.26
CA HIS A 124 -16.11 4.48 11.12
C HIS A 124 -16.62 3.97 12.46
N LEU A 125 -15.75 3.91 13.48
CA LEU A 125 -16.10 3.41 14.80
C LEU A 125 -17.12 4.31 15.50
N ASN A 126 -17.00 5.64 15.36
CA ASN A 126 -17.95 6.60 15.92
C ASN A 126 -19.32 6.56 15.24
N ALA A 127 -19.39 6.12 13.98
CA ALA A 127 -20.64 5.86 13.27
C ALA A 127 -21.32 4.54 13.69
N GLY A 128 -20.74 3.78 14.63
CA GLY A 128 -21.26 2.51 15.12
C GLY A 128 -20.80 1.29 14.30
N GLY A 129 -19.90 1.48 13.33
CA GLY A 129 -19.27 0.39 12.62
C GLY A 129 -18.28 -0.38 13.49
N THR A 130 -17.83 -1.54 13.02
CA THR A 130 -16.79 -2.34 13.68
C THR A 130 -15.54 -2.43 12.81
N ALA A 131 -14.38 -2.56 13.45
CA ALA A 131 -13.13 -2.81 12.73
C ALA A 131 -12.30 -3.89 13.46
N ASP A 132 -11.68 -4.76 12.67
CA ASP A 132 -10.82 -5.84 13.15
C ASP A 132 -9.42 -5.70 12.54
N VAL A 133 -8.42 -6.21 13.26
CA VAL A 133 -7.06 -6.36 12.75
C VAL A 133 -6.68 -7.85 12.67
N ALA A 134 -6.06 -8.22 11.55
CA ALA A 134 -5.37 -9.48 11.37
C ALA A 134 -3.90 -9.23 11.00
N ILE A 135 -3.03 -10.18 11.29
CA ILE A 135 -1.60 -10.09 10.95
C ILE A 135 -1.12 -11.35 10.24
N ALA A 136 -0.08 -11.20 9.43
CA ALA A 136 0.68 -12.31 8.87
C ALA A 136 2.18 -12.10 9.18
N MET A 137 2.77 -13.06 9.88
CA MET A 137 4.15 -12.98 10.41
C MET A 137 5.10 -14.00 9.80
N PHE A 138 4.55 -14.91 8.99
CA PHE A 138 5.24 -16.00 8.34
C PHE A 138 4.63 -16.20 6.96
N GLY A 139 5.45 -16.66 6.03
CA GLY A 139 5.01 -17.04 4.71
C GLY A 139 6.06 -17.84 3.96
N ALA A 140 5.65 -18.32 2.81
CA ALA A 140 6.50 -19.03 1.88
C ALA A 140 6.44 -18.36 0.51
N ILE A 141 7.57 -18.41 -0.20
CA ILE A 141 7.66 -18.05 -1.61
C ILE A 141 8.11 -19.27 -2.39
N HIS A 142 7.38 -19.59 -3.46
CA HIS A 142 7.76 -20.63 -4.40
C HIS A 142 8.38 -19.96 -5.62
N VAL A 143 9.63 -20.30 -5.92
CA VAL A 143 10.35 -19.82 -7.11
C VAL A 143 10.93 -21.03 -7.83
N SER A 144 10.62 -21.16 -9.12
CA SER A 144 11.10 -22.29 -9.95
C SER A 144 10.77 -23.67 -9.34
N GLY A 145 9.58 -23.78 -8.72
CA GLY A 145 9.11 -25.01 -8.09
C GLY A 145 9.68 -25.31 -6.70
N ALA A 146 10.64 -24.52 -6.21
CA ALA A 146 11.19 -24.67 -4.86
C ALA A 146 10.50 -23.72 -3.88
N GLU A 147 10.02 -24.27 -2.76
CA GLU A 147 9.51 -23.49 -1.63
C GLU A 147 10.67 -22.96 -0.77
N ARG A 148 10.56 -21.70 -0.33
CA ARG A 148 11.48 -21.06 0.60
C ARG A 148 10.70 -20.25 1.61
N GLU A 149 11.25 -20.10 2.81
CA GLU A 149 10.73 -19.13 3.78
C GLU A 149 10.79 -17.73 3.18
N LEU A 150 9.68 -17.00 3.30
CA LEU A 150 9.64 -15.59 2.94
C LEU A 150 10.17 -14.76 4.10
N ASP A 151 11.40 -14.28 3.98
CA ASP A 151 12.03 -13.44 4.98
C ASP A 151 11.33 -12.08 5.09
N LEU A 152 10.47 -11.92 6.09
CA LEU A 152 9.77 -10.66 6.35
C LEU A 152 10.65 -9.61 7.05
N ALA A 153 11.91 -9.88 7.40
CA ALA A 153 12.83 -8.81 7.82
C ALA A 153 13.26 -7.95 6.63
N SER A 154 13.32 -8.53 5.42
CA SER A 154 13.58 -7.82 4.17
C SER A 154 12.39 -6.93 3.76
N VAL A 155 12.67 -5.65 3.48
CA VAL A 155 11.68 -4.68 2.97
C VAL A 155 11.08 -5.18 1.65
N ALA A 156 11.92 -5.61 0.71
CA ALA A 156 11.46 -6.07 -0.60
C ALA A 156 10.54 -7.29 -0.49
N SER A 157 10.84 -8.24 0.40
CA SER A 157 9.98 -9.40 0.65
C SER A 157 8.62 -8.99 1.23
N ARG A 158 8.60 -8.04 2.17
CA ARG A 158 7.36 -7.53 2.76
C ARG A 158 6.51 -6.76 1.76
N GLU A 159 7.13 -5.90 0.96
CA GLU A 159 6.44 -5.16 -0.10
C GLU A 159 5.83 -6.11 -1.15
N LEU A 160 6.59 -7.12 -1.57
CA LEU A 160 6.10 -8.15 -2.49
C LEU A 160 4.90 -8.91 -1.89
N ALA A 161 5.00 -9.33 -0.62
CA ALA A 161 3.90 -9.99 0.08
C ALA A 161 2.66 -9.09 0.22
N ALA A 162 2.87 -7.81 0.54
CA ALA A 162 1.78 -6.84 0.72
C ALA A 162 1.05 -6.62 -0.60
N ASN A 163 1.78 -6.43 -1.70
CA ASN A 163 1.20 -6.32 -3.04
C ASN A 163 0.44 -7.58 -3.44
N ALA A 164 0.98 -8.77 -3.15
CA ALA A 164 0.26 -10.03 -3.41
C ALA A 164 -1.05 -10.13 -2.61
N ALA A 165 -1.06 -9.69 -1.36
CA ALA A 165 -2.26 -9.64 -0.53
C ALA A 165 -3.28 -8.60 -1.04
N LEU A 166 -2.83 -7.42 -1.46
CA LEU A 166 -3.70 -6.40 -2.07
C LEU A 166 -4.36 -6.94 -3.35
N MET A 167 -3.58 -7.60 -4.22
CA MET A 167 -4.11 -8.23 -5.43
C MET A 167 -5.11 -9.35 -5.12
N GLN A 168 -4.88 -10.15 -4.06
CA GLN A 168 -5.84 -11.15 -3.61
C GLN A 168 -7.17 -10.50 -3.20
N CYS A 169 -7.14 -9.40 -2.45
CA CYS A 169 -8.34 -8.67 -2.05
C CYS A 169 -9.07 -8.10 -3.27
N ALA A 170 -8.34 -7.55 -4.24
CA ALA A 170 -8.92 -7.01 -5.48
C ALA A 170 -9.62 -8.09 -6.31
N VAL A 171 -9.02 -9.28 -6.43
CA VAL A 171 -9.63 -10.43 -7.13
C VAL A 171 -10.84 -10.99 -6.38
N ALA A 172 -10.83 -10.94 -5.05
CA ALA A 172 -11.95 -11.37 -4.21
C ALA A 172 -13.14 -10.39 -4.24
N GLY A 173 -12.95 -9.16 -4.75
CA GLY A 173 -13.99 -8.15 -4.88
C GLY A 173 -14.10 -7.18 -3.70
N ASP A 174 -13.05 -7.04 -2.88
CA ASP A 174 -13.03 -6.03 -1.81
C ASP A 174 -13.05 -4.62 -2.43
N THR A 175 -14.06 -3.82 -2.06
CA THR A 175 -14.51 -2.63 -2.80
C THR A 175 -13.70 -1.35 -2.54
N ASP A 176 -12.83 -1.36 -1.53
CA ASP A 176 -12.01 -0.19 -1.20
C ASP A 176 -10.69 -0.66 -0.57
N ILE A 177 -9.67 -0.70 -1.42
CA ILE A 177 -8.31 -1.17 -1.10
C ILE A 177 -7.40 0.05 -1.09
N VAL A 178 -7.00 0.45 0.11
CA VAL A 178 -5.95 1.47 0.27
C VAL A 178 -4.63 0.74 0.56
N GLY A 179 -3.58 1.10 -0.18
CA GLY A 179 -2.21 0.60 -0.02
C GLY A 179 -1.23 1.74 0.24
#